data_AF-A0A552UAH8-F1
#
_entry.id   AF-A0A552UAH8-F1
#
_cell.length_a   1.000
_cell.length_b   1.000
_cell.length_c   1.000
_cell.angle_alpha   90.00
_cell.angle_beta   90.00
_cell.angle_gamma   90.00
#
_symmetry.space_group_name_H-M   'P 1'
#
loop_
_entity.id
_entity.type
_entity.pdbx_description
1 polymer ?
#
loop_
_entity_poly.entity_id
_entity_poly.type
_entity_poly.pdbx_seq_one_letter_code
_entity_poly.pdbx_strand_id
1 'polypeptide(L)'
;MIAAARPETWRVVLAFALAPAVPATVASATTLWDGHDNGGWFGTWKLYAVVGGYLPALLLGLPAWFVLRNRVAPGYGAAMLAGAIVAALPWVLLALLAGNPDNASQGGVVTVVDGTRTLGGWIALLRSVGLIAALGALGGVVFRVVVHGRRS
;
A
#
# COMPACT_ATOMS: atom_id res chain seq x y z
N MET A 1 11.20 -25.14 -19.79
CA MET A 1 10.48 -24.02 -19.15
C MET A 1 9.24 -23.71 -19.97
N ILE A 2 8.04 -23.96 -19.46
CA ILE A 2 6.80 -23.61 -20.15
C ILE A 2 6.61 -22.10 -20.01
N ALA A 3 6.62 -21.37 -21.13
CA ALA A 3 6.34 -19.94 -21.12
C ALA A 3 4.93 -19.72 -20.56
N ALA A 4 4.82 -19.05 -19.41
CA ALA A 4 3.53 -18.68 -18.86
C ALA A 4 2.81 -17.77 -19.87
N ALA A 5 1.63 -18.20 -20.35
CA ALA A 5 0.79 -17.40 -21.24
C ALA A 5 0.60 -15.99 -20.67
N ARG A 6 0.84 -14.96 -21.50
CA ARG A 6 0.73 -13.56 -21.09
C ARG A 6 -0.73 -13.26 -20.68
N PRO A 7 -0.96 -12.58 -19.55
CA PRO A 7 -2.29 -12.18 -19.16
C PRO A 7 -2.88 -11.17 -20.15
N GLU A 8 -4.17 -11.28 -20.39
CA GLU A 8 -4.91 -10.37 -21.26
C GLU A 8 -4.87 -8.94 -20.72
N THR A 9 -4.65 -7.95 -21.59
CA THR A 9 -4.43 -6.55 -21.20
C THR A 9 -5.57 -5.98 -20.36
N TRP A 10 -6.83 -6.33 -20.64
CA TRP A 10 -7.97 -5.84 -19.86
C TRP A 10 -7.94 -6.33 -18.41
N ARG A 11 -7.38 -7.52 -18.14
CA ARG A 11 -7.22 -8.04 -16.77
C ARG A 11 -6.17 -7.27 -16.00
N VAL A 12 -5.11 -6.84 -16.67
CA VAL A 12 -4.09 -5.98 -16.08
C VAL A 12 -4.70 -4.62 -15.71
N VAL A 13 -5.44 -4.01 -16.63
CA VAL A 13 -6.16 -2.74 -16.36
C VAL A 13 -7.11 -2.89 -15.18
N LEU A 14 -7.92 -3.96 -15.17
CA LEU A 14 -8.84 -4.25 -14.08
C LEU A 14 -8.11 -4.49 -12.75
N ALA A 15 -6.95 -5.15 -12.79
CA ALA A 15 -6.14 -5.39 -11.60
C ALA A 15 -5.59 -4.08 -11.02
N PHE A 16 -5.13 -3.15 -11.86
CA PHE A 16 -4.70 -1.82 -11.40
C PHE A 16 -5.85 -0.95 -10.88
N ALA A 17 -7.08 -1.19 -11.34
CA ALA A 17 -8.27 -0.54 -10.78
C ALA A 17 -8.66 -1.15 -9.42
N LEU A 18 -8.73 -2.48 -9.31
CA LEU A 18 -9.25 -3.15 -8.12
C LEU A 18 -8.24 -3.28 -6.98
N ALA A 19 -6.96 -3.47 -7.29
CA ALA A 19 -5.92 -3.71 -6.29
C ALA A 19 -5.77 -2.57 -5.28
N PRO A 20 -5.88 -1.29 -5.66
CA PRO A 20 -5.91 -0.19 -4.68
C PRO A 20 -7.29 0.03 -4.05
N ALA A 21 -8.37 -0.22 -4.79
CA ALA A 21 -9.74 0.03 -4.34
C ALA A 21 -10.16 -0.86 -3.17
N VAL A 22 -9.81 -2.16 -3.20
CA VAL A 22 -10.18 -3.11 -2.14
C VAL A 22 -9.53 -2.75 -0.80
N PRO A 23 -8.20 -2.55 -0.70
CA PRO A 23 -7.58 -2.11 0.54
C PRO A 23 -8.07 -0.73 1.01
N ALA A 24 -8.38 0.20 0.09
CA ALA A 24 -8.95 1.49 0.47
C ALA A 24 -10.34 1.35 1.11
N THR A 25 -11.17 0.43 0.63
CA THR A 25 -12.45 0.10 1.25
C THR A 25 -12.28 -0.46 2.67
N VAL A 26 -11.32 -1.37 2.86
CA VAL A 26 -11.01 -1.92 4.19
C VAL A 26 -10.50 -0.81 5.12
N ALA A 27 -9.53 -0.01 4.67
CA ALA A 27 -8.97 1.09 5.45
C ALA A 27 -10.05 2.09 5.87
N SER A 28 -10.96 2.45 4.96
CA SER A 28 -12.03 3.42 5.25
C SER A 28 -13.03 2.90 6.27
N ALA A 29 -13.38 1.62 6.17
CA ALA A 29 -14.24 0.97 7.16
C ALA A 29 -13.60 0.98 8.54
N THR A 30 -12.31 0.64 8.64
CA THR A 30 -11.59 0.65 9.93
C THR A 30 -11.47 2.06 10.50
N THR A 31 -11.13 3.05 9.68
CA THR A 31 -10.96 4.44 10.13
C THR A 31 -12.26 5.04 10.67
N LEU A 32 -13.38 4.79 9.98
CA LEU A 32 -14.69 5.25 10.46
C LEU A 32 -15.16 4.50 11.69
N TRP A 33 -14.86 3.19 11.78
CA TRP A 33 -15.13 2.40 12.99
C TRP A 33 -14.40 2.97 14.22
N ASP A 34 -13.18 3.45 14.02
CA ASP A 34 -12.38 4.09 15.07
C ASP A 34 -12.83 5.53 15.38
N GLY A 35 -13.91 6.01 14.76
CA GLY A 35 -14.49 7.34 14.98
C GLY A 35 -13.74 8.47 14.27
N HIS A 36 -12.78 8.16 13.40
CA HIS A 36 -12.08 9.15 12.60
C HIS A 36 -12.86 9.44 11.32
N ASP A 37 -13.27 10.70 11.13
CA ASP A 37 -14.01 11.14 9.96
C ASP A 37 -13.21 12.15 9.13
N ASN A 38 -13.08 11.89 7.83
CA ASN A 38 -12.45 12.77 6.85
C ASN A 38 -13.45 13.16 5.73
N GLY A 39 -14.72 13.42 6.08
CA GLY A 39 -15.76 13.82 5.13
C GLY A 39 -16.70 12.67 4.75
N GLY A 40 -17.08 11.87 5.74
CA GLY A 40 -17.84 10.64 5.62
C GLY A 40 -17.06 9.50 4.98
N TRP A 41 -17.78 8.42 4.69
CA TRP A 41 -17.27 7.23 3.99
C TRP A 41 -16.53 7.57 2.69
N PHE A 42 -17.13 8.40 1.84
CA PHE A 42 -16.54 8.75 0.55
C PHE A 42 -15.29 9.63 0.67
N GLY A 43 -15.24 10.54 1.65
CA GLY A 43 -14.06 11.38 1.90
C GLY A 43 -12.87 10.54 2.36
N THR A 44 -13.09 9.70 3.37
CA THR A 44 -12.08 8.77 3.89
C THR A 44 -11.62 7.79 2.81
N TRP A 45 -12.56 7.21 2.04
CA TRP A 45 -12.22 6.31 0.94
C TRP A 45 -11.41 6.97 -0.16
N LYS A 46 -11.78 8.19 -0.56
CA LYS A 46 -11.04 8.94 -1.57
C LYS A 46 -9.60 9.21 -1.11
N LEU A 47 -9.40 9.57 0.16
CA LEU A 47 -8.07 9.80 0.71
C LEU A 47 -7.19 8.55 0.60
N TYR A 48 -7.66 7.41 1.11
CA TYR A 48 -6.91 6.16 1.07
C TYR A 48 -6.73 5.62 -0.35
N ALA A 49 -7.78 5.68 -1.18
CA ALA A 49 -7.72 5.20 -2.55
C ALA A 49 -6.75 6.03 -3.39
N VAL A 50 -6.86 7.36 -3.38
CA VAL A 50 -6.05 8.22 -4.24
C VAL A 50 -4.61 8.32 -3.74
N VAL A 51 -4.42 8.69 -2.47
CA VAL A 51 -3.10 9.00 -1.92
C VAL A 51 -2.38 7.72 -1.47
N GLY A 52 -3.10 6.82 -0.80
CA GLY A 52 -2.53 5.58 -0.27
C GLY A 52 -2.41 4.44 -1.28
N GLY A 53 -3.28 4.42 -2.30
CA GLY A 53 -3.41 3.29 -3.22
C GLY A 53 -2.95 3.60 -4.64
N TYR A 54 -3.74 4.36 -5.39
CA TYR A 54 -3.56 4.62 -6.81
C TYR A 54 -2.27 5.37 -7.11
N LEU A 55 -1.93 6.40 -6.34
CA LEU A 55 -0.71 7.16 -6.58
C LEU A 55 0.55 6.28 -6.45
N PRO A 56 0.77 5.52 -5.35
CA PRO A 56 1.85 4.54 -5.28
C PRO A 56 1.79 3.46 -6.37
N ALA A 57 0.59 2.97 -6.71
CA ALA A 57 0.42 1.96 -7.75
C ALA A 57 0.84 2.48 -9.14
N LEU A 58 0.56 3.75 -9.47
CA LEU A 58 0.97 4.36 -10.73
C LEU A 58 2.47 4.69 -10.75
N LEU A 59 3.01 5.21 -9.65
CA LEU A 59 4.42 5.63 -9.57
C LEU A 59 5.38 4.45 -9.46
N LEU A 60 5.01 3.40 -8.72
CA LEU A 60 5.90 2.26 -8.44
C LEU A 60 5.35 0.95 -9.01
N GLY A 61 4.06 0.69 -8.85
CA GLY A 61 3.43 -0.56 -9.28
C GLY A 61 3.44 -0.76 -10.80
N LEU A 62 3.12 0.28 -11.57
CA LEU A 62 3.07 0.22 -13.02
C LEU A 62 4.47 0.00 -13.64
N PRO A 63 5.53 0.75 -13.27
CA PRO A 63 6.90 0.45 -13.70
C PRO A 63 7.35 -0.96 -13.28
N ALA A 64 7.08 -1.36 -12.03
CA ALA A 64 7.44 -2.69 -11.53
C ALA A 64 6.78 -3.80 -12.37
N TRP A 65 5.51 -3.63 -12.74
CA TRP A 65 4.82 -4.56 -13.64
C TRP A 65 5.49 -4.65 -15.01
N PHE A 66 5.82 -3.52 -15.65
CA PHE A 66 6.46 -3.55 -16.97
C PHE A 66 7.82 -4.25 -16.97
N VAL A 67 8.60 -4.10 -15.89
CA VAL A 67 9.90 -4.74 -15.71
C VAL A 67 9.75 -6.24 -15.40
N LEU A 68 8.81 -6.62 -14.53
CA LEU A 68 8.71 -7.97 -13.98
C LEU A 68 7.77 -8.90 -14.77
N ARG A 69 6.85 -8.37 -15.58
CA ARG A 69 5.80 -9.16 -16.28
C ARG A 69 6.33 -10.29 -17.18
N ASN A 70 7.58 -10.19 -17.64
CA ASN A 70 8.21 -11.19 -18.49
C ASN A 70 9.21 -12.09 -17.75
N ARG A 71 9.53 -11.79 -16.48
CA ARG A 71 10.62 -12.43 -15.75
C ARG A 71 10.15 -13.31 -14.59
N VAL A 72 8.94 -13.09 -14.08
CA VAL A 72 8.41 -13.82 -12.93
C VAL A 72 6.95 -14.17 -13.19
N ALA A 73 6.56 -15.42 -12.98
CA ALA A 73 5.16 -15.77 -12.74
C ALA A 73 4.93 -15.68 -11.22
N PRO A 74 4.55 -14.52 -10.68
CA PRO A 74 4.59 -14.31 -9.24
C PRO A 74 3.65 -15.27 -8.53
N GLY A 75 4.17 -16.05 -7.58
CA GLY A 75 3.33 -16.73 -6.60
C GLY A 75 2.60 -15.71 -5.72
N TYR A 76 1.64 -16.17 -4.92
CA TYR A 76 0.89 -15.29 -4.01
C TYR A 76 1.82 -14.51 -3.07
N GLY A 77 2.84 -15.15 -2.49
CA GLY A 77 3.81 -14.48 -1.62
C GLY A 77 4.59 -13.36 -2.31
N ALA A 78 5.02 -13.56 -3.56
CA ALA A 78 5.71 -12.53 -4.33
C ALA A 78 4.78 -11.35 -4.65
N ALA A 79 3.51 -11.61 -4.95
CA ALA A 79 2.53 -10.57 -5.19
C ALA A 79 2.20 -9.78 -3.91
N MET A 80 2.05 -10.46 -2.78
CA MET A 80 1.88 -9.84 -1.46
C MET A 80 3.06 -8.94 -1.11
N LEU A 81 4.30 -9.44 -1.24
CA LEU A 81 5.49 -8.64 -0.97
C LEU A 81 5.61 -7.44 -1.92
N ALA A 82 5.35 -7.63 -3.21
CA ALA A 82 5.37 -6.53 -4.16
C ALA A 82 4.33 -5.45 -3.81
N GLY A 83 3.10 -5.85 -3.49
CA GLY A 83 2.05 -4.92 -3.07
C GLY A 83 2.40 -4.20 -1.76
N ALA A 84 2.94 -4.93 -0.77
CA ALA A 84 3.40 -4.35 0.49
C ALA A 84 4.50 -3.30 0.27
N ILE A 85 5.51 -3.62 -0.54
CA ILE A 85 6.62 -2.71 -0.88
C ILE A 85 6.07 -1.49 -1.62
N VAL A 86 5.27 -1.68 -2.67
CA VAL A 86 4.71 -0.58 -3.47
C VAL A 86 3.90 0.38 -2.59
N ALA A 87 3.08 -0.15 -1.67
CA ALA A 87 2.29 0.68 -0.78
C ALA A 87 3.13 1.38 0.28
N ALA A 88 4.03 0.66 0.96
CA ALA A 88 4.75 1.16 2.14
C ALA A 88 5.97 2.03 1.79
N LEU A 89 6.65 1.74 0.68
CA LEU A 89 7.92 2.37 0.34
C LEU A 89 7.85 3.91 0.26
N PRO A 90 6.84 4.54 -0.39
CA PRO A 90 6.75 6.00 -0.41
C PRO A 90 6.66 6.60 1.00
N TRP A 91 5.91 5.97 1.90
CA TRP A 91 5.72 6.45 3.27
C TRP A 91 6.96 6.25 4.14
N VAL A 92 7.68 5.14 3.97
CA VAL A 92 8.96 4.92 4.63
C VAL A 92 9.98 5.95 4.18
N LEU A 93 10.10 6.18 2.87
CA LEU A 93 11.00 7.19 2.33
C LEU A 93 10.63 8.59 2.81
N LEU A 94 9.35 8.94 2.77
CA LEU A 94 8.88 10.23 3.29
C LEU A 94 9.19 10.37 4.78
N ALA A 95 8.93 9.35 5.61
CA ALA A 95 9.24 9.43 7.04
C ALA A 95 10.74 9.56 7.32
N LEU A 96 11.60 8.90 6.54
CA LEU A 96 13.05 8.92 6.76
C LEU A 96 13.72 10.17 6.18
N LEU A 97 13.19 10.71 5.09
CA LEU A 97 13.82 11.81 4.34
C LEU A 97 13.16 13.17 4.61
N ALA A 98 11.88 13.20 4.98
CA ALA A 98 11.27 14.42 5.49
C ALA A 98 11.84 14.69 6.89
N GLY A 99 12.38 15.90 7.08
CA GLY A 99 12.93 16.33 8.36
C GLY A 99 11.92 16.11 9.49
N ASN A 100 12.44 15.79 10.68
CA ASN A 100 11.60 15.70 11.87
C ASN A 100 11.27 17.11 12.40
N PRO A 101 10.09 17.30 13.01
CA PRO A 101 9.82 18.50 13.79
C PRO A 101 10.74 18.56 15.02
N ASP A 102 10.92 19.74 15.61
CA ASP A 102 11.76 19.89 16.81
C ASP A 102 11.22 19.04 17.97
N ASN A 103 9.90 19.01 18.18
CA ASN A 103 9.26 18.19 19.20
C ASN A 103 7.89 17.69 18.70
N ALA A 104 7.57 16.44 18.99
CA ALA A 104 6.27 15.84 18.65
C ALA A 104 5.84 14.76 19.64
N SER A 105 4.52 14.62 19.82
CA SER A 105 3.91 13.56 20.60
C SER A 105 2.66 13.03 19.89
N GLN A 106 2.35 11.75 20.11
CA GLN A 106 1.17 11.09 19.56
C GLN A 106 0.55 10.22 20.65
N GLY A 107 -0.74 10.45 20.95
CA GLY A 107 -1.46 9.66 21.95
C GLY A 107 -0.82 9.69 23.35
N GLY A 108 -0.25 10.82 23.75
CA GLY A 108 0.45 10.98 25.03
C GLY A 108 1.87 10.41 25.08
N VAL A 109 2.36 9.78 24.01
CA VAL A 109 3.74 9.29 23.92
C VAL A 109 4.59 10.29 23.13
N VAL A 110 5.73 10.70 23.69
CA VAL A 110 6.69 11.56 22.99
C VAL A 110 7.34 10.78 21.86
N THR A 111 7.21 11.25 20.63
CA THR A 111 7.69 10.59 19.41
C THR A 111 8.96 11.24 18.84
N VAL A 112 9.18 12.53 19.12
CA VAL A 112 10.38 13.27 18.71
C VAL A 112 10.79 14.24 19.80
N VAL A 113 12.09 14.31 20.09
CA VAL A 113 12.73 15.28 20.99
C VAL A 113 13.95 15.87 20.29
N ASP A 114 14.06 17.20 20.26
CA ASP A 114 15.13 17.96 19.60
C ASP A 114 15.45 17.45 18.18
N GLY A 115 14.41 17.24 17.37
CA GLY A 115 14.53 16.75 15.99
C GLY A 115 14.89 15.26 15.85
N THR A 116 15.07 14.54 16.95
CA THR A 116 15.44 13.12 16.94
C THR A 116 14.26 12.23 17.34
N ARG A 117 13.96 11.20 16.52
CA ARG A 117 12.90 10.23 16.84
C ARG A 117 13.27 9.43 18.09
N THR A 118 12.35 9.39 19.04
CA THR A 118 12.44 8.52 20.22
C THR A 118 12.12 7.08 19.83
N LEU A 119 12.33 6.13 20.75
CA LEU A 119 11.86 4.75 20.58
C LEU A 119 10.35 4.68 20.33
N GLY A 120 9.57 5.54 21.01
CA GLY A 120 8.12 5.66 20.79
C GLY A 120 7.79 6.10 19.35
N GLY A 121 8.56 7.04 18.80
CA GLY A 121 8.43 7.48 17.41
C GLY A 121 8.74 6.38 16.40
N TRP A 122 9.79 5.58 16.64
CA TRP A 122 10.11 4.43 15.79
C TRP A 122 9.02 3.35 15.82
N ILE A 123 8.47 3.05 17.00
CA ILE A 123 7.37 2.09 17.15
C ILE A 123 6.11 2.60 16.43
N ALA A 124 5.77 3.88 16.57
CA ALA A 124 4.63 4.49 15.88
C ALA A 124 4.79 4.43 14.35
N LEU A 125 6.01 4.70 13.86
CA LEU A 125 6.33 4.58 12.44
C LEU A 125 6.17 3.13 11.95
N LEU A 126 6.76 2.17 12.65
CA LEU A 126 6.68 0.75 12.29
C LEU A 126 5.24 0.23 12.28
N ARG A 127 4.40 0.65 13.23
CA ARG A 127 2.98 0.31 13.25
C ARG A 127 2.25 0.86 12.03
N SER A 128 2.48 2.14 11.71
CA SER A 128 1.84 2.81 10.57
C SER A 128 2.26 2.17 9.24
N VAL A 129 3.57 1.98 9.05
CA VAL A 129 4.15 1.34 7.86
C VAL A 129 3.71 -0.12 7.75
N GLY A 130 3.65 -0.84 8.88
CA GLY A 130 3.19 -2.23 8.93
C GLY A 130 1.74 -2.38 8.47
N LEU A 131 0.85 -1.48 8.91
CA LEU A 131 -0.54 -1.47 8.47
C LEU A 131 -0.65 -1.18 6.95
N ILE A 132 0.09 -0.18 6.46
CA ILE A 132 0.14 0.15 5.03
C ILE A 132 0.68 -1.03 4.22
N ALA A 133 1.73 -1.69 4.70
CA ALA A 133 2.30 -2.88 4.08
C ALA A 133 1.29 -4.03 4.03
N ALA A 134 0.50 -4.25 5.10
CA ALA A 134 -0.54 -5.28 5.14
C ALA A 134 -1.66 -5.00 4.13
N LEU A 135 -2.12 -3.74 4.05
CA LEU A 135 -3.09 -3.30 3.04
C LEU A 135 -2.53 -3.43 1.61
N GLY A 136 -1.27 -3.07 1.41
CA GLY A 136 -0.55 -3.27 0.16
C GLY A 136 -0.46 -4.74 -0.23
N ALA A 137 -0.18 -5.63 0.74
CA ALA A 137 -0.15 -7.07 0.51
C ALA A 137 -1.51 -7.61 0.06
N LEU A 138 -2.61 -7.15 0.68
CA LEU A 138 -3.96 -7.46 0.23
C LEU A 138 -4.19 -7.01 -1.22
N GLY A 139 -3.77 -5.78 -1.56
CA GLY A 139 -3.80 -5.29 -2.94
C GLY A 139 -3.01 -6.16 -3.91
N GLY A 140 -1.84 -6.65 -3.49
CA GLY A 140 -1.02 -7.60 -4.23
C GLY A 140 -1.74 -8.93 -4.50
N VAL A 141 -2.46 -9.47 -3.51
CA VAL A 141 -3.31 -10.67 -3.69
C VAL A 141 -4.41 -10.40 -4.71
N VAL A 142 -5.15 -9.29 -4.56
CA VAL A 142 -6.22 -8.89 -5.48
C VAL A 142 -5.68 -8.77 -6.91
N PHE A 143 -4.55 -8.08 -7.07
CA PHE A 143 -3.88 -7.95 -8.36
C PHE A 143 -3.59 -9.34 -8.97
N ARG A 144 -3.02 -10.24 -8.18
CA ARG A 144 -2.64 -11.58 -8.65
C ARG A 144 -3.85 -12.42 -9.07
N VAL A 145 -4.93 -12.35 -8.31
CA VAL A 145 -6.19 -13.05 -8.59
C VAL A 145 -6.82 -12.50 -9.86
N VAL A 146 -6.91 -11.18 -10.03
CA VAL A 146 -7.50 -10.59 -11.23
C VAL A 146 -6.69 -10.92 -12.47
N VAL A 147 -5.35 -10.81 -12.40
CA VAL A 147 -4.46 -11.07 -13.54
C VAL A 147 -4.41 -12.53 -13.95
N HIS A 148 -4.50 -13.51 -13.02
CA HIS A 148 -4.40 -14.93 -13.41
C HIS A 148 -5.45 -15.92 -12.85
N GLY A 149 -6.56 -15.45 -12.27
CA GLY A 149 -7.69 -16.26 -11.79
C GLY A 149 -8.49 -17.05 -12.83
N ARG A 150 -7.90 -17.39 -13.99
CA ARG A 150 -8.50 -18.26 -15.02
C ARG A 150 -7.44 -19.13 -15.71
N ARG A 151 -6.71 -19.92 -14.92
CA ARG A 151 -6.02 -21.11 -15.43
C ARG A 151 -6.60 -22.32 -14.70
N SER A 152 -7.81 -22.69 -15.10
CA SER A 152 -8.33 -24.05 -14.98
C SER A 152 -8.05 -24.74 -16.30
#